data_AF-N1WV64-F1
#
_entry.id   AF-N1WV64-F1
#
_cell.length_a   1.000
_cell.length_b   1.000
_cell.length_c   1.000
_cell.angle_alpha   90.00
_cell.angle_beta   90.00
_cell.angle_gamma   90.00
#
_symmetry.space_group_name_H-M   'P 1'
#
loop_
_entity.id
_entity.type
_entity.pdbx_description
1 polymer ?
#
loop_
_entity_poly.entity_id
_entity_poly.type
_entity_poly.pdbx_seq_one_letter_code
_entity_poly.pdbx_strand_id
1 'polypeptide(L)'
;MKDCKVTLKINNYKLKFKAMSKLRSTLGVVAIAFITLTAVSCNDNKKEQNKADGDHSEMSVDGDHSEMNHDNSDGHHDVDKNAMAINDSQDSKAEVILKDYFNLKNALVGDDNAKAKDLGMALTKSLKSFDVSSHSNTEQTELKDIIVDATEHAEHISESDIAHQREHFKILSKDITDMVAITGTNKKLYEQFCPMYDGGSVWLSMEKDIKNPYYGSQMLNCGKLQREIN
;
A
#
# COMPACT_ATOMS: atom_id res chain seq x y z
N MET A 1 -0.08 -57.46 6.81
CA MET A 1 -1.03 -56.62 7.56
C MET A 1 -1.79 -55.79 6.53
N LYS A 2 -3.12 -55.81 6.56
CA LYS A 2 -4.00 -55.41 5.46
C LYS A 2 -3.90 -53.91 5.16
N ASP A 3 -3.76 -53.56 3.89
CA ASP A 3 -3.82 -52.17 3.40
C ASP A 3 -5.20 -51.57 3.67
N CYS A 4 -5.24 -50.50 4.47
CA CYS A 4 -6.46 -49.73 4.70
C CYS A 4 -6.48 -48.54 3.74
N LYS A 5 -7.26 -48.63 2.65
CA LYS A 5 -7.57 -47.49 1.78
C LYS A 5 -8.72 -46.70 2.40
N VAL A 6 -8.41 -45.56 3.03
CA VAL A 6 -9.43 -44.56 3.35
C VAL A 6 -9.69 -43.74 2.08
N THR A 7 -10.90 -43.82 1.54
CA THR A 7 -11.32 -43.02 0.38
C THR A 7 -12.35 -42.01 0.86
N LEU A 8 -11.93 -40.76 1.06
CA LEU A 8 -12.83 -39.63 1.25
C LEU A 8 -13.18 -39.07 -0.14
N LYS A 9 -14.45 -39.15 -0.53
CA LYS A 9 -14.97 -38.47 -1.73
C LYS A 9 -15.40 -37.06 -1.34
N ILE A 10 -14.67 -36.06 -1.82
CA ILE A 10 -15.12 -34.68 -1.91
C ILE A 10 -14.85 -34.24 -3.36
N ASN A 11 -15.83 -33.54 -3.93
CA ASN A 11 -15.97 -33.11 -5.33
C ASN A 11 -14.67 -32.90 -6.15
N ASN A 12 -14.63 -33.60 -7.31
CA ASN A 12 -14.02 -33.26 -8.60
C ASN A 12 -12.67 -32.52 -8.71
N TYR A 13 -11.73 -32.69 -7.77
CA TYR A 13 -10.33 -32.37 -8.03
C TYR A 13 -9.39 -33.51 -7.63
N LYS A 14 -8.67 -34.06 -8.62
CA LYS A 14 -7.70 -35.15 -8.44
C LYS A 14 -6.37 -34.57 -7.97
N LEU A 15 -6.26 -34.21 -6.69
CA LEU A 15 -4.98 -33.82 -6.08
C LEU A 15 -4.10 -35.06 -5.87
N LYS A 16 -3.02 -35.19 -6.65
CA LYS A 16 -1.97 -36.17 -6.42
C LYS A 16 -1.01 -35.64 -5.37
N PHE A 17 -1.22 -35.99 -4.10
CA PHE A 17 -0.20 -35.81 -3.07
C PHE A 17 0.83 -36.94 -3.14
N LYS A 18 2.08 -36.60 -3.46
CA LYS A 18 3.24 -37.49 -3.28
C LYS A 18 3.79 -37.23 -1.88
N ALA A 19 3.52 -38.15 -0.95
CA ALA A 19 4.11 -38.10 0.38
C ALA A 19 5.64 -38.26 0.28
N MET A 20 6.40 -37.24 0.68
CA MET A 20 7.83 -37.37 0.94
C MET A 20 8.03 -37.78 2.39
N SER A 21 8.29 -39.06 2.62
CA SER A 21 8.75 -39.58 3.89
C SER A 21 10.27 -39.46 3.97
N LYS A 22 10.75 -38.58 4.88
CA LYS A 22 11.87 -38.81 5.79
C LYS A 22 12.17 -37.53 6.58
N LEU A 23 11.49 -37.42 7.72
CA LEU A 23 11.88 -36.56 8.83
C LEU A 23 12.93 -37.32 9.65
N ARG A 24 14.14 -36.77 9.80
CA ARG A 24 15.08 -37.15 10.88
C ARG A 24 15.23 -35.94 11.78
N SER A 25 14.39 -35.88 12.82
CA SER A 25 14.48 -34.88 13.88
C SER A 25 15.46 -35.39 14.94
N THR A 26 16.59 -34.70 15.11
CA THR A 26 17.49 -34.92 16.25
C THR A 26 17.13 -33.92 17.34
N LEU A 27 16.54 -34.46 18.42
CA LEU A 27 16.18 -33.78 19.64
C LEU A 27 17.46 -33.35 20.39
N GLY A 28 17.71 -32.04 20.50
CA GLY A 28 18.73 -31.47 21.40
C GLY A 28 18.03 -30.74 22.54
N VAL A 29 18.07 -31.33 23.74
CA VAL A 29 17.55 -30.73 24.97
C VAL A 29 18.44 -29.56 25.38
N VAL A 30 17.88 -28.34 25.41
CA VAL A 30 18.50 -27.20 26.09
C VAL A 30 17.50 -26.72 27.13
N ALA A 31 17.73 -27.13 28.38
CA ALA A 31 17.02 -26.62 29.53
C ALA A 31 17.53 -25.21 29.82
N ILE A 32 16.66 -24.21 29.69
CA ILE A 32 16.91 -22.86 30.20
C ILE A 32 15.78 -22.53 31.16
N ALA A 33 16.12 -22.59 32.45
CA ALA A 33 15.33 -22.02 33.53
C ALA A 33 15.61 -20.52 33.59
N PHE A 34 14.58 -19.68 33.43
CA PHE A 34 14.63 -18.29 33.85
C PHE A 34 13.35 -17.93 34.62
N ILE A 35 13.51 -18.07 35.94
CA ILE A 35 13.12 -17.14 37.01
C ILE A 35 12.02 -16.13 36.64
N THR A 36 10.83 -16.37 37.19
CA THR A 36 9.73 -15.41 37.27
C THR A 36 10.10 -14.22 38.15
N LEU A 37 10.11 -13.01 37.59
CA LEU A 37 10.14 -11.77 38.37
C LEU A 37 8.70 -11.31 38.61
N THR A 38 8.21 -11.51 39.83
CA THR A 38 6.97 -10.89 40.33
C THR A 38 7.23 -9.42 40.57
N ALA A 39 6.65 -8.53 39.75
CA ALA A 39 6.57 -7.12 40.09
C ALA A 39 5.54 -6.94 41.21
N VAL A 40 6.01 -6.37 42.31
CA VAL A 40 5.25 -5.93 43.49
C VAL A 40 4.30 -4.79 43.09
N SER A 41 3.04 -4.94 43.52
CA SER A 41 2.04 -3.87 43.61
C SER A 41 2.27 -3.07 44.89
N CYS A 42 2.31 -1.74 44.78
CA CYS A 42 1.78 -0.76 45.75
C CYS A 42 2.13 0.66 45.26
N ASN A 43 1.13 1.48 44.95
CA ASN A 43 1.01 2.77 45.61
C ASN A 43 -0.44 3.24 45.66
N ASP A 44 -0.76 3.93 46.75
CA ASP A 44 -2.06 4.22 47.32
C ASP A 44 -3.08 4.94 46.41
N ASN A 45 -4.33 4.50 46.57
CA ASN A 45 -5.49 5.36 46.37
C ASN A 45 -5.59 6.34 47.54
N LYS A 46 -5.58 7.65 47.26
CA LYS A 46 -6.39 8.62 48.00
C LYS A 46 -6.64 9.90 47.22
N LYS A 47 -7.91 9.97 46.77
CA LYS A 47 -8.80 11.14 46.71
C LYS A 47 -8.48 12.27 45.74
N GLU A 48 -9.41 12.37 44.79
CA GLU A 48 -9.98 13.59 44.22
C GLU A 48 -9.94 14.81 45.17
N GLN A 49 -9.69 16.00 44.61
CA GLN A 49 -10.74 17.03 44.45
C GLN A 49 -10.22 18.28 43.74
N ASN A 50 -11.09 18.77 42.85
CA ASN A 50 -11.01 20.02 42.09
C ASN A 50 -11.01 21.27 42.99
N LYS A 51 -10.35 22.33 42.48
CA LYS A 51 -10.70 23.78 42.56
C LYS A 51 -9.65 24.51 41.70
N ALA A 52 -9.95 25.05 40.53
CA ALA A 52 -10.83 26.18 40.21
C ALA A 52 -10.56 27.39 41.12
N ASP A 53 -9.79 28.36 40.61
CA ASP A 53 -9.88 29.80 40.88
C ASP A 53 -9.17 30.50 39.71
N GLY A 54 -9.96 30.86 38.69
CA GLY A 54 -9.54 31.64 37.53
C GLY A 54 -10.37 32.92 37.50
N ASP A 55 -9.66 34.03 37.57
CA ASP A 55 -10.12 35.37 37.90
C ASP A 55 -11.24 35.90 36.99
N HIS A 56 -12.21 36.57 37.62
CA HIS A 56 -13.24 37.35 36.95
C HIS A 56 -12.69 38.74 36.66
N SER A 57 -12.85 39.22 35.42
CA SER A 57 -13.13 40.64 35.13
C SER A 57 -13.63 40.76 33.69
N GLU A 58 -14.94 40.86 33.56
CA GLU A 58 -15.63 41.37 32.38
C GLU A 58 -15.29 42.86 32.17
N MET A 59 -15.19 43.28 30.91
CA MET A 59 -15.75 44.55 30.47
C MET A 59 -16.21 44.41 29.01
N SER A 60 -17.52 44.42 28.85
CA SER A 60 -18.26 44.63 27.61
C SER A 60 -18.05 46.06 27.08
N VAL A 61 -18.25 46.26 25.77
CA VAL A 61 -19.28 47.14 25.17
C VAL A 61 -19.04 47.27 23.66
N ASP A 62 -20.02 46.78 22.93
CA ASP A 62 -20.68 47.25 21.70
C ASP A 62 -19.97 48.20 20.71
N GLY A 63 -20.11 47.86 19.42
CA GLY A 63 -19.83 48.76 18.30
C GLY A 63 -20.27 48.16 16.96
N ASP A 64 -21.39 48.65 16.46
CA ASP A 64 -22.22 48.17 15.35
C ASP A 64 -21.69 48.52 13.93
N HIS A 65 -22.27 47.83 12.94
CA HIS A 65 -22.38 48.11 11.50
C HIS A 65 -21.13 48.09 10.59
N SER A 66 -21.17 47.26 9.55
CA SER A 66 -21.50 47.70 8.16
C SER A 66 -21.29 46.59 7.14
N GLU A 67 -22.32 46.35 6.32
CA GLU A 67 -22.24 45.68 5.02
C GLU A 67 -21.18 46.31 4.11
N MET A 68 -20.48 45.48 3.35
CA MET A 68 -20.04 45.84 1.99
C MET A 68 -20.25 44.64 1.06
N ASN A 69 -21.18 44.82 0.11
CA ASN A 69 -21.25 44.09 -1.14
C ASN A 69 -20.24 44.66 -2.15
N HIS A 70 -20.12 43.96 -3.29
CA HIS A 70 -19.39 44.25 -4.55
C HIS A 70 -18.05 43.51 -4.69
N ASP A 71 -17.68 42.95 -5.84
CA ASP A 71 -18.38 42.60 -7.08
C ASP A 71 -17.43 41.68 -7.86
N ASN A 72 -17.98 41.04 -8.88
CA ASN A 72 -17.31 40.12 -9.80
C ASN A 72 -16.07 40.73 -10.50
N SER A 73 -15.04 39.91 -10.72
CA SER A 73 -14.18 40.05 -11.90
C SER A 73 -13.66 38.69 -12.35
N ASP A 74 -14.02 38.39 -13.59
CA ASP A 74 -13.70 37.20 -14.36
C ASP A 74 -12.20 36.97 -14.50
N GLY A 75 -11.79 35.73 -14.24
CA GLY A 75 -10.44 35.22 -14.52
C GLY A 75 -10.57 33.86 -15.19
N HIS A 76 -10.94 33.87 -16.47
CA HIS A 76 -10.82 32.72 -17.36
C HIS A 76 -9.35 32.25 -17.37
N HIS A 77 -9.08 31.13 -16.70
CA HIS A 77 -7.95 30.29 -17.06
C HIS A 77 -8.51 29.04 -17.71
N ASP A 78 -8.44 29.04 -19.03
CA ASP A 78 -8.64 27.88 -19.89
C ASP A 78 -7.69 26.77 -19.45
N VAL A 79 -8.16 25.88 -18.58
CA VAL A 79 -7.58 24.56 -18.44
C VAL A 79 -8.03 23.79 -19.67
N ASP A 80 -7.12 23.80 -20.64
CA ASP A 80 -7.06 22.93 -21.82
C ASP A 80 -7.80 21.61 -21.59
N LYS A 81 -9.06 21.57 -22.04
CA LYS A 81 -9.81 20.34 -22.28
C LYS A 81 -9.21 19.69 -23.52
N ASN A 82 -7.99 19.19 -23.41
CA ASN A 82 -7.57 18.08 -24.24
C ASN A 82 -8.15 16.81 -23.60
N ALA A 83 -9.48 16.71 -23.65
CA ALA A 83 -10.18 15.45 -23.54
C ALA A 83 -9.83 14.66 -24.81
N MET A 84 -8.60 14.15 -24.85
CA MET A 84 -8.24 13.10 -25.78
C MET A 84 -9.19 11.96 -25.48
N ALA A 85 -9.98 11.60 -26.49
CA ALA A 85 -10.79 10.40 -26.46
C ALA A 85 -9.88 9.24 -26.02
N ILE A 86 -10.04 8.81 -24.77
CA ILE A 86 -9.37 7.61 -24.27
C ILE A 86 -10.03 6.48 -25.06
N ASN A 87 -9.31 6.04 -26.08
CA ASN A 87 -9.59 4.78 -26.73
C ASN A 87 -9.57 3.72 -25.63
N ASP A 88 -10.69 3.05 -25.40
CA ASP A 88 -10.92 2.03 -24.37
C ASP A 88 -10.15 0.75 -24.69
N SER A 89 -8.85 0.89 -24.99
CA SER A 89 -7.93 -0.21 -25.18
C SER A 89 -7.44 -0.69 -23.82
N GLN A 90 -7.15 -1.98 -23.69
CA GLN A 90 -6.66 -2.54 -22.43
C GLN A 90 -5.29 -1.97 -22.05
N ASP A 91 -4.46 -1.64 -23.04
CA ASP A 91 -3.23 -0.86 -22.86
C ASP A 91 -3.52 0.46 -22.12
N SER A 92 -4.62 1.15 -22.46
CA SER A 92 -4.98 2.39 -21.77
C SER A 92 -5.33 2.17 -20.30
N LYS A 93 -5.90 1.02 -19.92
CA LYS A 93 -6.25 0.70 -18.53
C LYS A 93 -5.04 0.32 -17.70
N ALA A 94 -4.11 -0.47 -18.25
CA ALA A 94 -2.83 -0.76 -17.60
C ALA A 94 -2.03 0.54 -17.34
N GLU A 95 -2.05 1.46 -18.30
CA GLU A 95 -1.39 2.77 -18.15
C GLU A 95 -2.08 3.67 -17.10
N VAL A 96 -3.40 3.57 -16.92
CA VAL A 96 -4.12 4.24 -15.82
C VAL A 96 -3.67 3.69 -14.47
N ILE A 97 -3.58 2.37 -14.31
CA ILE A 97 -3.08 1.74 -13.07
C ILE A 97 -1.66 2.19 -12.77
N LEU A 98 -0.77 2.19 -13.78
CA LEU A 98 0.60 2.65 -13.62
C LEU A 98 0.68 4.12 -13.20
N LYS A 99 -0.14 4.99 -13.81
CA LYS A 99 -0.23 6.39 -13.41
C LYS A 99 -0.63 6.53 -11.94
N ASP A 100 -1.66 5.81 -11.49
CA ASP A 100 -2.14 5.86 -10.11
C ASP A 100 -1.10 5.29 -9.12
N TYR A 101 -0.43 4.19 -9.50
CA TYR A 101 0.71 3.64 -8.76
C TYR A 101 1.83 4.67 -8.59
N PHE A 102 2.24 5.37 -9.65
CA PHE A 102 3.32 6.37 -9.55
C PHE A 102 2.92 7.58 -8.72
N ASN A 103 1.65 8.01 -8.79
CA ASN A 103 1.15 9.07 -7.92
C ASN A 103 1.26 8.64 -6.45
N LEU A 104 0.79 7.44 -6.11
CA LEU A 104 0.89 6.88 -4.76
C LEU A 104 2.35 6.77 -4.31
N LYS A 105 3.22 6.19 -5.14
CA LYS A 105 4.67 6.08 -4.88
C LYS A 105 5.26 7.45 -4.54
N ASN A 106 4.92 8.48 -5.30
CA ASN A 106 5.45 9.83 -5.10
C ASN A 106 4.91 10.50 -3.83
N ALA A 107 3.68 10.21 -3.42
CA ALA A 107 3.16 10.66 -2.12
C ALA A 107 3.96 10.02 -0.96
N LEU A 108 4.27 8.73 -1.04
CA LEU A 108 5.09 8.02 -0.03
C LEU A 108 6.54 8.52 0.03
N VAL A 109 7.12 8.89 -1.12
CA VAL A 109 8.42 9.57 -1.19
C VAL A 109 8.38 10.91 -0.46
N GLY A 110 7.27 11.64 -0.54
CA GLY A 110 7.07 12.95 0.09
C GLY A 110 6.60 12.91 1.53
N ASP A 111 6.56 11.73 2.17
CA ASP A 111 6.01 11.51 3.52
C ASP A 111 4.53 11.96 3.68
N ASP A 112 3.76 12.03 2.59
CA ASP A 112 2.40 12.55 2.60
C ASP A 112 1.38 11.43 2.88
N ASN A 113 1.18 11.15 4.15
CA ASN A 113 0.27 10.11 4.64
C ASN A 113 -1.18 10.28 4.13
N ALA A 114 -1.72 11.50 4.17
CA ALA A 114 -3.11 11.75 3.79
C ALA A 114 -3.31 11.57 2.29
N LYS A 115 -2.40 12.12 1.49
CA LYS A 115 -2.45 11.96 0.04
C LYS A 115 -2.21 10.51 -0.39
N ALA A 116 -1.34 9.79 0.31
CA ALA A 116 -1.16 8.35 0.07
C ALA A 116 -2.46 7.57 0.32
N LYS A 117 -3.27 7.96 1.31
CA LYS A 117 -4.59 7.34 1.52
C LYS A 117 -5.52 7.53 0.32
N ASP A 118 -5.66 8.78 -0.11
CA ASP A 118 -6.53 9.14 -1.23
C ASP A 118 -6.09 8.45 -2.53
N LEU A 119 -4.78 8.38 -2.76
CA LEU A 119 -4.20 7.76 -3.95
C LEU A 119 -4.23 6.23 -3.88
N GLY A 120 -4.14 5.62 -2.70
CA GLY A 120 -4.40 4.19 -2.49
C GLY A 120 -5.82 3.84 -2.94
N MET A 121 -6.82 4.62 -2.52
CA MET A 121 -8.21 4.44 -2.93
C MET A 121 -8.42 4.68 -4.44
N ALA A 122 -7.71 5.64 -5.04
CA ALA A 122 -7.75 5.84 -6.49
C ALA A 122 -7.20 4.61 -7.24
N LEU A 123 -6.04 4.11 -6.80
CA LEU A 123 -5.42 2.90 -7.36
C LEU A 123 -6.33 1.68 -7.21
N THR A 124 -6.95 1.45 -6.06
CA THR A 124 -7.96 0.40 -5.84
C THR A 124 -9.06 0.43 -6.90
N LYS A 125 -9.59 1.62 -7.23
CA LYS A 125 -10.64 1.76 -8.26
C LYS A 125 -10.14 1.40 -9.65
N SER A 126 -8.92 1.82 -9.99
CA SER A 126 -8.31 1.49 -11.29
C SER A 126 -8.07 -0.02 -11.43
N LEU A 127 -7.54 -0.68 -10.39
CA LEU A 127 -7.31 -2.12 -10.35
C LEU A 127 -8.60 -2.92 -10.49
N LYS A 128 -9.66 -2.54 -9.75
CA LYS A 128 -10.99 -3.18 -9.86
C LYS A 128 -11.64 -2.99 -11.24
N SER A 129 -11.22 -1.98 -11.99
CA SER A 129 -11.73 -1.70 -13.33
C SER A 129 -10.91 -2.37 -14.44
N PHE A 130 -9.81 -3.04 -14.10
CA PHE A 130 -8.98 -3.73 -15.05
C PHE A 130 -9.70 -4.95 -15.62
N ASP A 131 -9.73 -5.05 -16.95
CA ASP A 131 -10.37 -6.18 -17.63
C ASP A 131 -9.31 -7.06 -18.28
N VAL A 132 -9.16 -8.26 -17.73
CA VAL A 132 -8.17 -9.23 -18.20
C VAL A 132 -8.57 -9.94 -19.50
N SER A 133 -9.81 -9.76 -19.99
CA SER A 133 -10.41 -10.57 -21.05
C SER A 133 -9.65 -10.57 -22.39
N SER A 134 -8.82 -9.55 -22.66
CA SER A 134 -7.99 -9.49 -23.87
C SER A 134 -6.74 -10.37 -23.83
N HIS A 135 -6.38 -10.93 -22.67
CA HIS A 135 -5.17 -11.74 -22.51
C HIS A 135 -5.43 -13.23 -22.73
N SER A 136 -4.38 -14.03 -22.92
CA SER A 136 -4.54 -15.49 -23.03
C SER A 136 -5.10 -16.10 -21.73
N ASN A 137 -5.68 -17.30 -21.80
CA ASN A 137 -6.27 -17.94 -20.62
C ASN A 137 -5.29 -18.13 -19.46
N THR A 138 -4.00 -18.36 -19.77
CA THR A 138 -2.95 -18.51 -18.75
C THR A 138 -2.67 -17.16 -18.09
N GLU A 139 -2.43 -16.11 -18.88
CA GLU A 139 -2.20 -14.75 -18.39
C GLU A 139 -3.41 -14.21 -17.63
N GLN A 140 -4.64 -14.52 -18.06
CA GLN A 140 -5.86 -14.14 -17.34
C GLN A 140 -5.92 -14.71 -15.93
N THR A 141 -5.41 -15.92 -15.71
CA THR A 141 -5.41 -16.54 -14.37
C THR A 141 -4.42 -15.80 -13.48
N GLU A 142 -3.21 -15.59 -13.98
CA GLU A 142 -2.14 -14.90 -13.26
C GLU A 142 -2.50 -13.43 -12.97
N LEU A 143 -3.02 -12.71 -13.97
CA LEU A 143 -3.48 -11.33 -13.80
C LEU A 143 -4.64 -11.22 -12.80
N LYS A 144 -5.56 -12.18 -12.72
CA LYS A 144 -6.63 -12.13 -11.71
C LYS A 144 -6.05 -12.23 -10.31
N ASP A 145 -5.11 -13.14 -10.09
CA ASP A 145 -4.48 -13.32 -8.79
C ASP A 145 -3.68 -12.06 -8.40
N ILE A 146 -2.88 -11.52 -9.34
CA ILE A 146 -2.13 -10.27 -9.16
C ILE A 146 -3.06 -9.08 -8.84
N ILE A 147 -4.14 -8.91 -9.61
CA ILE A 147 -5.05 -7.77 -9.44
C ILE A 147 -5.80 -7.87 -8.11
N VAL A 148 -6.17 -9.07 -7.66
CA VAL A 148 -6.81 -9.25 -6.34
C VAL A 148 -5.85 -8.83 -5.22
N ASP A 149 -4.61 -9.32 -5.24
CA ASP A 149 -3.61 -9.02 -4.21
C ASP A 149 -3.24 -7.53 -4.21
N ALA A 150 -2.97 -6.96 -5.38
CA ALA A 150 -2.69 -5.54 -5.55
C ALA A 150 -3.86 -4.67 -5.04
N THR A 151 -5.10 -5.10 -5.27
CA THR A 151 -6.30 -4.38 -4.82
C THR A 151 -6.38 -4.36 -3.30
N GLU A 152 -6.17 -5.51 -2.64
CA GLU A 152 -6.16 -5.62 -1.17
C GLU A 152 -5.09 -4.71 -0.56
N HIS A 153 -3.87 -4.73 -1.11
CA HIS A 153 -2.79 -3.87 -0.62
C HIS A 153 -3.06 -2.38 -0.85
N ALA A 154 -3.64 -2.00 -1.99
CA ALA A 154 -4.04 -0.61 -2.24
C ALA A 154 -5.16 -0.14 -1.29
N GLU A 155 -6.12 -1.01 -0.96
CA GLU A 155 -7.18 -0.74 0.03
C GLU A 155 -6.58 -0.51 1.42
N HIS A 156 -5.69 -1.37 1.87
CA HIS A 156 -5.05 -1.20 3.17
C HIS A 156 -4.20 0.07 3.27
N ILE A 157 -3.52 0.48 2.18
CA ILE A 157 -2.83 1.78 2.11
C ILE A 157 -3.82 2.93 2.35
N SER A 158 -5.03 2.83 1.79
CA SER A 158 -6.07 3.86 1.93
C SER A 158 -6.57 4.07 3.35
N GLU A 159 -6.39 3.07 4.22
CA GLU A 159 -6.93 3.07 5.59
C GLU A 159 -5.84 3.29 6.65
N SER A 160 -4.57 3.06 6.30
CA SER A 160 -3.46 2.91 7.24
C SER A 160 -2.64 4.18 7.48
N ASP A 161 -1.85 4.20 8.56
CA ASP A 161 -0.79 5.20 8.74
C ASP A 161 0.41 4.93 7.82
N ILE A 162 1.33 5.90 7.72
CA ILE A 162 2.42 5.85 6.75
C ILE A 162 3.37 4.67 6.92
N ALA A 163 3.54 4.16 8.15
CA ALA A 163 4.39 3.01 8.39
C ALA A 163 3.79 1.76 7.73
N HIS A 164 2.52 1.49 8.03
CA HIS A 164 1.79 0.37 7.43
C HIS A 164 1.54 0.57 5.94
N GLN A 165 1.31 1.81 5.46
CA GLN A 165 1.21 2.12 4.03
C GLN A 165 2.46 1.63 3.28
N ARG A 166 3.66 1.81 3.85
CA ARG A 166 4.92 1.37 3.24
C ARG A 166 5.08 -0.14 3.23
N GLU A 167 4.59 -0.82 4.27
CA GLU A 167 4.56 -2.28 4.34
C GLU A 167 3.65 -2.85 3.24
N HIS A 168 2.44 -2.30 3.08
CA HIS A 168 1.55 -2.71 1.99
C HIS A 168 2.09 -2.28 0.61
N PHE A 169 2.72 -1.12 0.50
CA PHE A 169 3.31 -0.63 -0.75
C PHE A 169 4.46 -1.53 -1.24
N LYS A 170 5.17 -2.22 -0.35
CA LYS A 170 6.18 -3.22 -0.72
C LYS A 170 5.55 -4.35 -1.54
N ILE A 171 4.46 -4.93 -1.05
CA ILE A 171 3.80 -6.05 -1.73
C ILE A 171 3.14 -5.56 -3.02
N LEU A 172 2.39 -4.47 -2.94
CA LEU A 172 1.81 -3.81 -4.11
C LEU A 172 2.84 -3.51 -5.22
N SER A 173 4.04 -3.05 -4.86
CA SER A 173 5.09 -2.77 -5.85
C SER A 173 5.55 -4.02 -6.60
N LYS A 174 5.55 -5.17 -5.93
CA LYS A 174 5.82 -6.44 -6.58
C LYS A 174 4.68 -6.82 -7.52
N ASP A 175 3.44 -6.73 -7.07
CA ASP A 175 2.27 -7.09 -7.88
C ASP A 175 2.15 -6.23 -9.14
N ILE A 176 2.38 -4.92 -9.02
CA ILE A 176 2.39 -4.02 -10.18
C ILE A 176 3.57 -4.32 -11.12
N THR A 177 4.72 -4.76 -10.60
CA THR A 177 5.85 -5.20 -11.42
C THR A 177 5.51 -6.47 -12.20
N ASP A 178 4.86 -7.44 -11.54
CA ASP A 178 4.43 -8.69 -12.15
C ASP A 178 3.30 -8.45 -13.18
N MET A 179 2.37 -7.51 -12.90
CA MET A 179 1.37 -7.04 -13.85
C MET A 179 2.03 -6.49 -15.12
N VAL A 180 3.01 -5.58 -14.99
CA VAL A 180 3.73 -4.99 -16.13
C VAL A 180 4.48 -6.03 -16.94
N ALA A 181 5.00 -7.08 -16.30
CA ALA A 181 5.68 -8.17 -17.00
C ALA A 181 4.73 -8.93 -17.96
N ILE A 182 3.42 -8.92 -17.70
CA ILE A 182 2.39 -9.57 -18.52
C ILE A 182 1.78 -8.58 -19.52
N THR A 183 1.36 -7.40 -19.05
CA THR A 183 0.66 -6.42 -19.89
C THR A 183 1.60 -5.65 -20.82
N GLY A 184 2.89 -5.62 -20.49
CA GLY A 184 3.83 -4.66 -21.06
C GLY A 184 3.49 -3.22 -20.65
N THR A 185 4.26 -2.29 -21.20
CA THR A 185 4.03 -0.84 -21.11
C THR A 185 4.71 -0.15 -22.29
N ASN A 186 4.20 1.00 -22.71
CA ASN A 186 4.87 1.85 -23.69
C ASN A 186 5.79 2.91 -23.05
N LYS A 187 5.88 2.91 -21.72
CA LYS A 187 6.71 3.83 -20.95
C LYS A 187 8.04 3.15 -20.64
N LYS A 188 9.11 3.93 -20.72
CA LYS A 188 10.38 3.52 -20.14
C LYS A 188 10.28 3.56 -18.62
N LEU A 189 10.42 2.40 -17.99
CA LEU A 189 10.40 2.28 -16.53
C LEU A 189 11.76 1.84 -15.99
N TYR A 190 11.97 2.14 -14.71
CA TYR A 190 13.15 1.78 -13.94
C TYR A 190 12.71 0.98 -12.73
N GLU A 191 13.12 -0.28 -12.63
CA GLU A 191 13.00 -1.03 -11.39
C GLU A 191 14.16 -0.64 -10.48
N GLN A 192 13.83 -0.09 -9.32
CA GLN A 192 14.78 0.37 -8.32
C GLN A 192 14.67 -0.52 -7.07
N PHE A 193 15.74 -0.59 -6.29
CA PHE A 193 15.84 -1.49 -5.14
C PHE A 193 16.58 -0.85 -3.98
N CYS A 194 16.06 -0.98 -2.76
CA CYS A 194 16.75 -0.59 -1.53
C CYS A 194 17.01 -1.85 -0.70
N PRO A 195 18.28 -2.20 -0.43
CA PRO A 195 18.64 -3.41 0.33
C PRO A 195 18.24 -3.36 1.81
N MET A 196 17.92 -2.17 2.33
CA MET A 196 17.71 -1.96 3.77
C MET A 196 16.26 -2.16 4.20
N TYR A 197 15.30 -1.98 3.30
CA TYR A 197 13.89 -2.11 3.66
C TYR A 197 13.46 -3.57 3.61
N ASP A 198 13.18 -4.13 4.79
CA ASP A 198 12.68 -5.49 5.02
C ASP A 198 13.43 -6.57 4.21
N GLY A 199 14.76 -6.62 4.37
CA GLY A 199 15.63 -7.59 3.70
C GLY A 199 15.88 -7.32 2.21
N GLY A 200 15.33 -6.22 1.67
CA GLY A 200 15.45 -5.83 0.27
C GLY A 200 14.08 -5.72 -0.39
N SER A 201 13.78 -4.54 -0.95
CA SER A 201 12.49 -4.26 -1.58
C SER A 201 12.65 -3.48 -2.88
N VAL A 202 11.80 -3.80 -3.87
CA VAL A 202 11.80 -3.23 -5.23
C VAL A 202 10.60 -2.34 -5.47
N TRP A 203 10.77 -1.30 -6.27
CA TRP A 203 9.67 -0.46 -6.77
C TRP A 203 9.93 -0.02 -8.21
N LEU A 204 8.88 0.39 -8.91
CA LEU A 204 9.00 0.98 -10.24
C LEU A 204 9.09 2.52 -10.15
N SER A 205 9.82 3.12 -11.07
CA SER A 205 9.94 4.56 -11.25
C SER A 205 9.93 4.94 -12.73
N MET A 206 9.34 6.09 -13.05
CA MET A 206 9.50 6.73 -14.38
C MET A 206 10.82 7.50 -14.49
N GLU A 207 11.47 7.78 -13.35
CA GLU A 207 12.72 8.53 -13.27
C GLU A 207 13.88 7.61 -12.91
N LYS A 208 15.05 7.86 -13.52
CA LYS A 208 16.28 7.12 -13.21
C LYS A 208 16.83 7.44 -11.82
N ASP A 209 16.60 8.66 -11.34
CA ASP A 209 17.05 9.10 -10.02
C ASP A 209 16.35 8.32 -8.90
N ILE A 210 17.12 7.95 -7.87
CA ILE A 210 16.61 7.19 -6.74
C ILE A 210 15.83 8.13 -5.80
N LYS A 211 14.55 7.84 -5.63
CA LYS A 211 13.67 8.45 -4.62
C LYS A 211 12.91 7.35 -3.91
N ASN A 212 13.33 7.03 -2.68
CA ASN A 212 12.90 5.87 -1.94
C ASN A 212 11.52 6.06 -1.27
N PRO A 213 10.47 5.33 -1.69
CA PRO A 213 9.12 5.46 -1.10
C PRO A 213 8.99 4.83 0.29
N TYR A 214 9.88 3.91 0.66
CA TYR A 214 9.84 3.18 1.93
C TYR A 214 10.43 3.96 3.11
N TYR A 215 11.28 4.95 2.84
CA TYR A 215 11.87 5.79 3.88
C TYR A 215 11.56 7.27 3.72
N GLY A 216 11.03 7.71 2.58
CA GLY A 216 10.72 9.12 2.31
C GLY A 216 11.92 10.01 2.58
N SER A 217 11.71 11.11 3.32
CA SER A 217 12.78 12.04 3.67
C SER A 217 13.90 11.44 4.53
N GLN A 218 13.63 10.37 5.30
CA GLN A 218 14.63 9.79 6.22
C GLN A 218 15.81 9.17 5.47
N MET A 219 15.55 8.49 4.35
CA MET A 219 16.59 7.86 3.52
C MET A 219 16.24 7.95 2.02
N LEU A 220 15.95 9.18 1.57
CA LEU A 220 15.43 9.47 0.23
C LEU A 220 16.25 8.85 -0.91
N ASN A 221 17.57 8.78 -0.73
CA ASN A 221 18.49 8.26 -1.74
C ASN A 221 18.92 6.81 -1.46
N CYS A 222 18.31 6.08 -0.51
CA CYS A 222 18.58 4.64 -0.36
C CYS A 222 18.06 3.90 -1.59
N GLY A 223 18.98 3.37 -2.38
CA GLY A 223 18.65 2.39 -3.39
C GLY A 223 19.61 2.40 -4.55
N LYS A 224 19.33 1.54 -5.51
CA LYS A 224 20.06 1.40 -6.76
C LYS A 224 19.11 1.01 -7.87
N LEU A 225 19.48 1.36 -9.10
CA LEU A 225 18.82 0.83 -10.28
C LEU A 225 19.09 -0.67 -10.38
N GLN A 226 18.03 -1.48 -10.51
CA GLN A 226 18.13 -2.92 -10.81
C GLN A 226 18.19 -3.14 -12.32
N ARG A 227 17.18 -2.63 -13.04
CA ARG A 227 17.04 -2.79 -14.50
C ARG A 227 16.16 -1.69 -15.08
N GLU A 228 16.32 -1.48 -16.38
CA GLU A 228 15.40 -0.69 -17.21
C GLU A 228 14.38 -1.65 -17.84
N ILE A 229 13.12 -1.23 -17.95
CA ILE A 229 12.00 -1.99 -18.53
C ILE A 229 11.44 -1.20 -19.70
N ASN A 230 11.31 -1.87 -20.86
CA ASN A 230 10.61 -1.42 -22.07
C ASN A 230 10.47 -2.56 -23.08
#